data_AF-A0A845I2R8-F1
#
_entry.id   AF-A0A845I2R8-F1
#
_cell.length_a   1.000
_cell.length_b   1.000
_cell.length_c   1.000
_cell.angle_alpha   90.00
_cell.angle_beta   90.00
_cell.angle_gamma   90.00
#
_symmetry.space_group_name_H-M   'P 1'
#
loop_
_entity.id
_entity.type
_entity.pdbx_description
1 polymer ?
#
loop_
_entity_poly.entity_id
_entity_poly.type
_entity_poly.pdbx_seq_one_letter_code
_entity_poly.pdbx_strand_id
1 'polypeptide(L)' 'MKARIIRIADIASTPSKPGILPVSPATIWRWVRDGKFPQPLKLSAGVTAWRANDIEQFIADSSPAIA' A
#
# COMPACT_ATOMS: atom_id res chain seq x y z
N MET A 1 -3.00 -2.71 20.61
CA MET A 1 -2.85 -2.94 19.16
C MET A 1 -3.14 -1.61 18.44
N LYS A 2 -2.15 -0.99 17.78
CA LYS A 2 -2.31 0.34 17.16
C LYS A 2 -2.92 0.18 15.77
N ALA A 3 -4.11 0.75 15.54
CA ALA A 3 -4.68 0.91 14.21
C ALA A 3 -3.84 1.93 13.43
N ARG A 4 -2.79 1.44 12.74
CA ARG A 4 -1.95 2.27 11.89
C ARG A 4 -2.60 2.40 10.53
N ILE A 5 -2.85 3.65 10.13
CA ILE A 5 -3.34 4.00 8.80
C ILE A 5 -2.13 4.45 7.99
N ILE A 6 -1.91 3.79 6.86
CA ILE A 6 -0.74 3.99 6.00
C ILE A 6 -1.18 4.72 4.74
N ARG A 7 -0.44 5.75 4.33
CA ARG A 7 -0.69 6.47 3.08
C ARG A 7 0.12 5.84 1.96
N ILE A 8 -0.26 6.13 0.72
CA ILE A 8 0.45 5.62 -0.46
C ILE A 8 1.95 5.98 -0.47
N ALA A 9 2.33 7.11 0.12
CA ALA A 9 3.73 7.55 0.19
C ALA A 9 4.60 6.68 1.12
N ASP A 10 4.00 6.00 2.10
CA ASP A 10 4.70 5.06 2.99
C ASP A 10 4.68 3.64 2.39
N ILE A 11 3.66 3.32 1.58
CA ILE A 11 3.54 2.02 0.92
C ILE A 11 4.47 1.94 -0.30
N ALA A 12 4.46 2.96 -1.16
CA ALA A 12 5.23 2.99 -2.39
C ALA A 12 6.64 3.53 -2.15
N SER A 13 7.65 2.82 -2.66
CA SER A 13 9.02 3.30 -2.65
C SER A 13 9.20 4.41 -3.70
N THR A 14 9.79 5.51 -3.27
CA THR A 14 10.17 6.63 -4.14
C THR A 14 11.70 6.72 -4.15
N PRO A 15 12.32 7.32 -5.17
CA PRO A 15 13.79 7.47 -5.24
C PRO A 15 14.40 8.11 -3.98
N SER A 16 13.62 8.93 -3.28
CA SER A 16 14.04 9.64 -2.07
C SER A 16 13.69 8.94 -0.76
N LYS A 17 12.78 7.95 -0.76
CA LYS A 17 12.32 7.27 0.47
C LYS A 17 11.99 5.80 0.21
N PRO A 18 12.62 4.85 0.94
CA PRO A 18 12.23 3.46 0.89
C PRO A 18 10.81 3.30 1.47
N GLY A 19 9.90 2.82 0.62
CA GLY A 19 8.55 2.41 1.02
C GLY A 19 8.51 0.92 1.34
N ILE A 20 7.35 0.45 1.82
CA ILE A 20 7.12 -0.97 2.12
C ILE A 20 7.28 -1.86 0.88
N LEU A 21 6.85 -1.37 -0.28
CA LEU A 21 6.94 -2.05 -1.55
C LEU A 21 7.88 -1.30 -2.50
N PRO A 22 8.78 -1.98 -3.22
CA PRO A 22 9.71 -1.37 -4.18
C PRO A 22 9.01 -0.98 -5.50
N VAL A 23 7.82 -0.39 -5.41
CA VAL A 23 7.01 0.04 -6.55
C VAL A 23 6.61 1.50 -6.39
N SER A 24 6.40 2.17 -7.52
CA SER A 24 5.92 3.55 -7.53
C SER A 24 4.44 3.65 -7.11
N PRO A 25 3.99 4.83 -6.63
CA PRO A 25 2.58 5.06 -6.30
C PRO A 25 1.62 4.74 -7.45
N ALA A 26 2.03 4.99 -8.70
CA ALA A 26 1.23 4.71 -9.88
C ALA A 26 0.95 3.21 -10.06
N THR A 27 1.91 2.35 -9.75
CA THR A 27 1.72 0.89 -9.80
C THR A 27 0.71 0.43 -8.76
N ILE A 28 0.72 1.02 -7.56
CA ILE A 28 -0.28 0.70 -6.52
C ILE A 28 -1.68 1.08 -6.99
N TRP A 29 -1.86 2.29 -7.53
CA TRP A 29 -3.15 2.69 -8.10
C TRP A 29 -3.61 1.77 -9.23
N ARG A 30 -2.69 1.26 -10.04
CA ARG A 30 -3.00 0.26 -11.07
C ARG A 30 -3.50 -1.04 -10.45
N TRP A 31 -2.85 -1.56 -9.40
CA TRP A 31 -3.31 -2.76 -8.70
C TRP A 31 -4.64 -2.57 -7.97
N VAL A 32 -4.88 -1.39 -7.40
CA VAL A 32 -6.19 -1.04 -6.83
C VAL A 32 -7.27 -1.09 -7.91
N ARG A 33 -6.99 -0.54 -9.11
CA ARG A 33 -7.91 -0.61 -10.25
C ARG A 33 -8.11 -2.05 -10.74
N ASP A 34 -7.05 -2.86 -10.72
CA ASP A 34 -7.06 -4.27 -11.13
C ASP A 34 -7.74 -5.19 -10.10
N GLY A 35 -8.07 -4.69 -8.91
CA GLY A 35 -8.64 -5.47 -7.81
C GLY A 35 -7.64 -6.38 -7.09
N LYS A 36 -6.34 -6.23 -7.38
CA LYS A 36 -5.25 -6.99 -6.74
C LYS A 36 -4.83 -6.40 -5.39
N PHE A 37 -4.99 -5.10 -5.20
CA PHE A 37 -4.59 -4.41 -3.98
C PHE A 37 -5.78 -4.18 -3.05
N PRO A 38 -5.60 -4.16 -1.72
CA PRO A 38 -6.67 -3.84 -0.78
C PRO A 38 -7.35 -2.51 -1.10
N GLN A 39 -8.65 -2.44 -0.84
CA GLN A 39 -9.43 -1.26 -1.17
C GLN A 39 -8.96 -0.05 -0.35
N PRO A 40 -8.82 1.12 -1.01
CA PRO A 40 -8.52 2.35 -0.33
C PRO A 40 -9.65 2.80 0.62
N LEU A 41 -9.27 3.19 1.84
CA LEU A 41 -10.14 3.90 2.77
C LEU A 41 -10.01 5.41 2.55
N LYS A 42 -11.14 6.07 2.29
CA LYS A 42 -11.19 7.54 2.28
C LYS A 42 -11.24 8.06 3.71
N LEU A 43 -10.19 8.78 4.11
CA LEU A 43 -10.12 9.45 5.41
C LEU A 43 -10.72 10.86 5.37
N SER A 44 -10.61 11.55 4.23
CA SER A 44 -11.14 12.90 4.01
C SER A 44 -11.20 13.21 2.51
N ALA A 45 -11.62 14.43 2.16
CA ALA A 45 -11.61 14.93 0.79
C ALA A 45 -10.19 14.87 0.20
N GLY A 46 -9.97 13.96 -0.75
CA GLY A 46 -8.67 13.77 -1.42
C GLY A 46 -7.63 12.96 -0.64
N VAL A 47 -7.94 12.47 0.57
CA VAL A 47 -7.01 11.68 1.38
C VAL A 47 -7.42 10.21 1.35
N THR A 48 -6.61 9.44 0.65
CA THR A 48 -6.76 7.99 0.53
C THR A 48 -5.71 7.28 1.35
N ALA A 49 -6.12 6.30 2.15
CA ALA A 49 -5.22 5.55 3.00
C ALA A 49 -5.64 4.08 3.11
N TRP A 50 -4.76 3.24 3.63
CA TRP A 50 -4.98 1.82 3.82
C TRP A 50 -4.73 1.43 5.28
N ARG A 51 -5.34 0.36 5.75
CA ARG A 51 -4.97 -0.18 7.07
C ARG A 51 -3.65 -0.93 6.93
N ALA A 52 -2.78 -0.77 7.91
CA ALA A 52 -1.53 -1.54 7.97
C ALA A 52 -1.77 -3.04 7.86
N ASN A 53 -2.78 -3.56 8.56
CA ASN A 53 -3.10 -4.99 8.55
C ASN A 53 -3.44 -5.52 7.15
N ASP A 54 -4.20 -4.77 6.35
CA ASP A 54 -4.58 -5.21 5.00
C ASP A 54 -3.36 -5.21 4.05
N ILE A 55 -2.44 -4.27 4.25
CA ILE A 55 -1.18 -4.20 3.50
C ILE A 55 -0.24 -5.35 3.90
N GLU A 56 -0.08 -5.60 5.20
CA GLU A 56 0.72 -6.71 5.73
C GLU A 56 0.18 -8.07 5.26
N GLN A 57 -1.14 -8.26 5.29
CA GLN A 57 -1.80 -9.43 4.72
C GLN A 57 -1.58 -9.54 3.21
N PHE A 58 -1.70 -8.44 2.47
CA PHE A 58 -1.42 -8.42 1.04
C PHE A 58 0.03 -8.81 0.74
N ILE A 59 1.01 -8.34 1.51
CA ILE A 59 2.43 -8.69 1.31
C ILE A 59 2.68 -10.16 1.65
N ALA A 60 2.03 -10.66 2.71
CA ALA A 60 2.12 -12.06 3.09
C ALA A 60 1.50 -12.98 2.02
N ASP A 61 0.37 -12.59 1.43
CA ASP A 61 -0.34 -13.33 0.39
C ASP A 61 0.35 -13.21 -0.98
N SER A 62 0.71 -11.99 -1.40
CA SER A 62 1.34 -11.70 -2.68
C SER A 62 2.84 -11.94 -2.71
N SER A 63 3.41 -12.62 -1.71
CA SER A 63 4.84 -12.93 -1.57
C SER A 63 5.51 -13.16 -2.94
N PRO A 64 6.24 -12.16 -3.50
CA PRO A 64 7.37 -12.51 -4.31
C PRO A 64 8.42 -12.87 -3.27
N ALA A 65 8.70 -14.18 -3.12
CA ALA A 65 9.76 -14.68 -2.27
C ALA A 65 10.95 -13.71 -2.29
N ILE A 66 11.17 -13.02 -1.18
CA ILE A 66 12.36 -12.21 -0.99
C ILE A 66 13.46 -13.24 -0.74
N ALA A 67 14.13 -13.63 -1.83
CA ALA A 67 15.36 -14.40 -1.85
C ALA A 67 16.55 -13.52 -1.44
#